data_AF-A0A428XGY7-F1
#
_entry.id   AF-A0A428XGY7-F1
#
_cell.length_a   1.000
_cell.length_b   1.000
_cell.length_c   1.000
_cell.angle_alpha   90.00
_cell.angle_beta   90.00
_cell.angle_gamma   90.00
#
_symmetry.space_group_name_H-M   'P 1'
#
loop_
_entity.id
_entity.type
_entity.pdbx_description
1 polymer ?
#
loop_
_entity_poly.entity_id
_entity_poly.type
_entity_poly.pdbx_seq_one_letter_code
_entity_poly.pdbx_strand_id
1 'polypeptide(L)'
;MLSTPTASAGTSSYTMAIADTDELIHAAQRLRHQVFAEELGARLRPTADGRDTDAFDDVMDHLVVTDTATGEAVGTYRLLPPGRSEHLYSETEFDLRTLPAEVRSSMVEAGRACVHPAHRSGGVINLMWSGLARYVLLSGHRYLAGCASVPLGDGGQAAANAWLLGTTRHAAPPALRVQPLDPWTPPRPVDARPDPLALPPLLRGYLRAGAWMCGPPQHDRVFGDADFFVLLDTERMNDRYRRFFLGDLR
;
A
#
# COMPACT_ATOMS: atom_id res chain seq x y z
N MET A 1 -47.91 -23.14 11.34
CA MET A 1 -46.47 -23.47 11.49
C MET A 1 -45.69 -22.41 10.75
N LEU A 2 -45.10 -21.46 11.47
CA LEU A 2 -44.26 -20.41 10.91
C LEU A 2 -42.92 -21.03 10.51
N SER A 3 -42.64 -21.14 9.21
CA SER A 3 -41.31 -21.49 8.71
C SER A 3 -40.49 -20.21 8.60
N THR A 4 -39.49 -20.09 9.47
CA THR A 4 -38.43 -19.08 9.36
C THR A 4 -37.49 -19.50 8.22
N PRO A 5 -37.14 -18.62 7.28
CA PRO A 5 -36.06 -18.90 6.35
C PRO A 5 -34.74 -18.84 7.11
N THR A 6 -33.99 -19.93 7.09
CA THR A 6 -32.59 -19.93 7.51
C THR A 6 -31.79 -19.18 6.45
N ALA A 7 -31.45 -17.92 6.70
CA ALA A 7 -30.44 -17.22 5.91
C ALA A 7 -29.12 -17.97 6.09
N SER A 8 -28.69 -18.68 5.05
CA SER A 8 -27.33 -19.17 4.97
C SER A 8 -26.43 -17.95 4.86
N ALA A 9 -25.71 -17.63 5.93
CA ALA A 9 -24.62 -16.68 5.88
C ALA A 9 -23.52 -17.31 5.00
N GLY A 10 -23.55 -17.00 3.71
CA GLY A 10 -22.50 -17.41 2.78
C GLY A 10 -21.17 -16.91 3.32
N THR A 11 -20.25 -17.83 3.59
CA THR A 11 -18.86 -17.47 3.88
C THR A 11 -18.31 -16.87 2.60
N SER A 12 -18.18 -15.54 2.53
CA SER A 12 -17.56 -14.89 1.36
C SER A 12 -16.16 -15.49 1.18
N SER A 13 -15.96 -16.13 0.04
CA SER A 13 -14.66 -16.60 -0.39
C SER A 13 -14.06 -15.57 -1.34
N TYR A 14 -12.75 -15.40 -1.26
CA TYR A 14 -12.04 -14.40 -2.06
C TYR A 14 -11.12 -15.10 -3.04
N THR A 15 -11.08 -14.62 -4.27
CA THR A 15 -10.06 -14.99 -5.27
C THR A 15 -9.12 -13.82 -5.49
N MET A 16 -7.90 -14.11 -5.92
CA MET A 16 -6.90 -13.10 -6.20
C MET A 16 -6.17 -13.44 -7.50
N ALA A 17 -5.96 -12.42 -8.32
CA ALA A 17 -5.21 -12.53 -9.57
C ALA A 17 -4.36 -11.27 -9.80
N ILE A 18 -3.32 -11.42 -10.62
CA ILE A 18 -2.80 -10.28 -11.38
C ILE A 18 -3.72 -10.13 -12.58
N ALA A 19 -4.25 -8.93 -12.79
CA ALA A 19 -5.20 -8.66 -13.86
C ALA A 19 -4.56 -8.90 -15.22
N ASP A 20 -5.23 -9.70 -16.04
CA ASP A 20 -4.86 -10.06 -17.41
C ASP A 20 -5.91 -9.62 -18.44
N THR A 21 -6.97 -8.93 -17.99
CA THR A 21 -7.99 -8.33 -18.85
C THR A 21 -8.30 -6.89 -18.46
N ASP A 22 -8.72 -6.10 -19.45
CA ASP A 22 -9.15 -4.72 -19.26
C ASP A 22 -10.33 -4.62 -18.27
N GLU A 23 -11.25 -5.59 -18.28
CA GLU A 23 -12.37 -5.59 -17.35
C GLU A 23 -11.92 -5.63 -15.89
N LEU A 24 -10.91 -6.45 -15.59
CA LEU A 24 -10.41 -6.62 -14.24
C LEU A 24 -9.56 -5.42 -13.81
N ILE A 25 -8.78 -4.85 -14.73
CA ILE A 25 -8.10 -3.56 -14.52
C ILE A 25 -9.15 -2.50 -14.20
N HIS A 26 -10.13 -2.28 -15.09
CA HIS A 26 -11.19 -1.29 -14.90
C HIS A 26 -11.95 -1.47 -13.57
N ALA A 27 -12.18 -2.71 -13.13
CA ALA A 27 -12.79 -2.99 -11.83
C ALA A 27 -11.92 -2.49 -10.66
N ALA A 28 -10.61 -2.72 -10.69
CA ALA A 28 -9.68 -2.15 -9.73
C ALA A 28 -9.66 -0.62 -9.78
N GLN A 29 -9.69 -0.02 -10.98
CA GLN A 29 -9.71 1.45 -11.13
C GLN A 29 -10.98 2.09 -10.55
N ARG A 30 -12.14 1.44 -10.71
CA ARG A 30 -13.40 1.88 -10.07
C ARG A 30 -13.33 1.73 -8.55
N LEU A 31 -12.82 0.61 -8.04
CA LEU A 31 -12.63 0.41 -6.60
C LEU A 31 -11.74 1.50 -5.99
N ARG A 32 -10.62 1.83 -6.66
CA ARG A 32 -9.73 2.93 -6.25
C ARG A 32 -10.47 4.25 -6.18
N HIS A 33 -11.28 4.58 -7.20
CA HIS A 33 -12.07 5.81 -7.18
C HIS A 33 -13.05 5.85 -5.99
N GLN A 34 -13.80 4.78 -5.77
CA GLN A 34 -14.74 4.66 -4.65
C GLN A 34 -14.04 4.87 -3.30
N VAL A 35 -12.89 4.21 -3.08
CA VAL A 35 -12.20 4.33 -1.79
C VAL A 35 -11.50 5.69 -1.67
N PHE A 36 -10.71 6.11 -2.65
CA PHE A 36 -9.88 7.31 -2.51
C PHE A 36 -10.70 8.59 -2.62
N ALA A 37 -11.58 8.71 -3.63
CA ALA A 37 -12.34 9.94 -3.84
C ALA A 37 -13.62 9.97 -3.01
N GLU A 38 -14.45 8.92 -3.06
CA GLU A 38 -15.80 8.97 -2.45
C GLU A 38 -15.75 8.79 -0.93
N GLU A 39 -14.91 7.89 -0.42
CA GLU A 39 -14.78 7.65 1.01
C GLU A 39 -13.73 8.55 1.68
N LEU A 40 -12.50 8.59 1.15
CA LEU A 40 -11.39 9.32 1.78
C LEU A 40 -11.31 10.79 1.36
N GLY A 41 -12.11 11.22 0.38
CA GLY A 41 -12.22 12.63 -0.01
C GLY A 41 -11.03 13.17 -0.83
N ALA A 42 -10.21 12.29 -1.41
CA ALA A 42 -9.10 12.68 -2.27
C ALA A 42 -9.62 13.43 -3.51
N ARG A 43 -8.90 14.49 -3.91
CA ARG A 43 -9.29 15.34 -5.05
C ARG A 43 -8.82 14.74 -6.37
N LEU A 44 -9.45 13.63 -6.77
CA LEU A 44 -9.15 12.94 -8.02
C LEU A 44 -9.98 13.48 -9.19
N ARG A 45 -9.46 13.30 -10.41
CA ARG A 45 -10.18 13.57 -11.67
C ARG A 45 -10.52 12.24 -12.32
N PRO A 46 -11.69 11.65 -12.01
CA PRO A 46 -12.05 10.37 -12.61
C PRO A 46 -12.29 10.49 -14.10
N THR A 47 -12.19 9.35 -14.78
CA THR A 47 -12.75 9.19 -16.13
C THR A 47 -14.27 9.35 -16.12
N ALA A 48 -14.88 9.49 -17.30
CA ALA A 48 -16.34 9.60 -17.44
C ALA A 48 -17.10 8.40 -16.85
N ASP A 49 -16.46 7.24 -16.77
CA ASP A 49 -17.00 6.01 -16.19
C ASP A 49 -16.52 5.72 -14.76
N GLY A 50 -16.01 6.74 -14.05
CA GLY A 50 -15.74 6.67 -12.61
C GLY A 50 -14.48 5.91 -12.23
N ARG A 51 -13.46 5.90 -13.08
CA ARG A 51 -12.18 5.23 -12.82
C ARG A 51 -11.12 6.21 -12.34
N ASP A 52 -10.37 5.81 -11.31
CA ASP A 52 -9.10 6.43 -10.94
C ASP A 52 -8.03 5.91 -11.89
N THR A 53 -7.47 6.76 -12.75
CA THR A 53 -6.47 6.39 -13.75
C THR A 53 -5.31 7.38 -13.79
N ASP A 54 -4.08 6.88 -13.93
CA ASP A 54 -2.89 7.72 -14.20
C ASP A 54 -1.94 7.07 -15.21
N ALA A 55 -0.89 7.80 -15.61
CA ALA A 55 0.06 7.38 -16.64
C ALA A 55 0.88 6.13 -16.28
N PHE A 56 0.87 5.70 -15.01
CA PHE A 56 1.57 4.47 -14.59
C PHE A 56 0.70 3.22 -14.75
N ASP A 57 -0.61 3.35 -14.94
CA ASP A 57 -1.51 2.19 -15.02
C ASP A 57 -1.18 1.26 -16.20
N ASP A 58 -0.59 1.78 -17.28
CA ASP A 58 -0.22 1.02 -18.49
C ASP A 58 1.04 0.17 -18.30
N VAL A 59 1.88 0.51 -17.32
CA VAL A 59 3.18 -0.18 -17.05
C VAL A 59 3.16 -0.99 -15.76
N MET A 60 2.14 -0.81 -14.92
CA MET A 60 1.97 -1.51 -13.65
C MET A 60 1.08 -2.74 -13.80
N ASP A 61 1.45 -3.82 -13.11
CA ASP A 61 0.55 -4.93 -12.87
C ASP A 61 -0.51 -4.53 -11.83
N HIS A 62 -1.73 -5.04 -11.99
CA HIS A 62 -2.83 -4.78 -11.05
C HIS A 62 -3.14 -6.08 -10.30
N LEU A 63 -2.76 -6.16 -9.03
CA LEU A 63 -3.24 -7.24 -8.16
C LEU A 63 -4.66 -6.90 -7.75
N VAL A 64 -5.60 -7.83 -7.97
CA VAL A 64 -7.02 -7.65 -7.67
C VAL A 64 -7.52 -8.81 -6.83
N VAL A 65 -8.23 -8.49 -5.74
CA VAL A 65 -9.01 -9.44 -4.95
C VAL A 65 -10.48 -9.27 -5.29
N THR A 66 -11.14 -10.38 -5.62
CA THR A 66 -12.55 -10.43 -6.01
C THR A 66 -13.35 -11.21 -4.97
N ASP A 67 -14.51 -10.69 -4.56
CA ASP A 67 -15.47 -11.47 -3.80
C ASP A 67 -16.18 -12.45 -4.74
N THR A 68 -16.02 -13.75 -4.48
CA THR A 68 -16.64 -14.81 -5.30
C THR A 68 -18.16 -14.81 -5.26
N ALA A 69 -18.78 -14.23 -4.23
CA ALA A 69 -20.23 -14.18 -4.12
C ALA A 69 -20.86 -13.15 -5.06
N THR A 70 -20.19 -12.00 -5.25
CA THR A 70 -20.70 -10.87 -6.04
C THR A 70 -20.00 -10.71 -7.38
N GLY A 71 -18.77 -11.23 -7.51
CA GLY A 71 -17.89 -10.96 -8.65
C GLY A 71 -17.24 -9.58 -8.62
N GLU A 72 -17.39 -8.83 -7.52
CA GLU A 72 -16.86 -7.46 -7.41
C GLU A 72 -15.39 -7.46 -6.97
N ALA A 73 -14.62 -6.51 -7.51
CA ALA A 73 -13.29 -6.21 -7.00
C ALA A 73 -13.40 -5.52 -5.63
N VAL A 74 -12.83 -6.12 -4.60
CA VAL A 74 -12.95 -5.68 -3.20
C VAL A 74 -11.61 -5.31 -2.56
N GLY A 75 -10.49 -5.57 -3.24
CA GLY A 75 -9.16 -5.12 -2.83
C GLY A 75 -8.21 -5.03 -4.01
N THR A 76 -7.25 -4.10 -3.97
CA THR A 76 -6.26 -3.97 -5.05
C THR A 76 -4.94 -3.37 -4.63
N TYR A 77 -3.87 -3.73 -5.35
CA TYR A 77 -2.57 -3.07 -5.41
C TYR A 77 -2.19 -2.83 -6.87
N ARG A 78 -1.42 -1.77 -7.13
CA ARG A 78 -0.55 -1.70 -8.31
C ARG A 78 0.87 -2.10 -7.98
N LEU A 79 1.53 -2.76 -8.93
CA LEU A 79 2.88 -3.27 -8.79
C LEU A 79 3.71 -2.91 -10.02
N LEU A 80 4.83 -2.20 -9.83
CA LEU A 80 5.79 -1.88 -10.87
C LEU A 80 7.09 -2.66 -10.63
N PRO A 81 7.32 -3.76 -11.36
CA PRO A 81 8.61 -4.43 -11.33
C PRO A 81 9.67 -3.61 -12.10
N PRO A 82 10.96 -3.77 -11.76
CA PRO A 82 12.05 -3.09 -12.45
C PRO A 82 12.10 -3.46 -13.94
N GLY A 83 12.50 -2.50 -14.78
CA GLY A 83 12.65 -2.70 -16.23
C GLY A 83 11.39 -2.45 -17.06
N ARG A 84 10.23 -2.18 -16.45
CA ARG A 84 9.01 -1.79 -17.18
C ARG A 84 8.87 -0.29 -17.44
N SER A 85 9.49 0.51 -16.58
CA SER A 85 9.50 1.97 -16.68
C SER A 85 10.85 2.50 -16.22
N GLU A 86 11.30 3.59 -16.83
CA GLU A 86 12.47 4.32 -16.35
C GLU A 86 12.16 5.08 -15.04
N HIS A 87 10.88 5.44 -14.87
CA HIS A 87 10.35 6.25 -13.78
C HIS A 87 9.47 5.45 -12.82
N LEU A 88 9.62 5.73 -11.53
CA LEU A 88 8.77 5.21 -10.46
C LEU A 88 7.72 6.26 -10.06
N TYR A 89 6.56 5.83 -9.55
CA TYR A 89 5.58 6.78 -9.01
C TYR A 89 6.18 7.57 -7.83
N SER A 90 6.90 6.89 -6.95
CA SER A 90 7.57 7.51 -5.80
C SER A 90 8.60 8.56 -6.19
N GLU A 91 9.09 8.60 -7.44
CA GLU A 91 9.96 9.70 -7.92
C GLU A 91 9.22 11.02 -8.15
N THR A 92 7.88 10.99 -8.18
CA THR A 92 7.04 12.21 -8.20
C THR A 92 6.93 12.86 -6.82
N GLU A 93 7.31 12.14 -5.77
CA GLU A 93 7.23 12.56 -4.37
C GLU A 93 8.60 12.64 -3.68
N PHE A 94 9.58 11.84 -4.12
CA PHE A 94 10.89 11.71 -3.49
C PHE A 94 12.04 11.74 -4.50
N ASP A 95 13.17 12.29 -4.09
CA ASP A 95 14.45 12.10 -4.78
C ASP A 95 15.01 10.72 -4.45
N LEU A 96 14.84 9.77 -5.38
CA LEU A 96 15.32 8.39 -5.26
C LEU A 96 16.71 8.17 -5.90
N ARG A 97 17.36 9.21 -6.42
CA ARG A 97 18.66 9.08 -7.13
C ARG A 97 19.78 8.57 -6.24
N THR A 98 19.63 8.73 -4.92
CA THR A 98 20.60 8.28 -3.91
C THR A 98 20.48 6.79 -3.57
N LEU A 99 19.41 6.12 -4.01
CA LEU A 99 19.26 4.69 -3.75
C LEU A 99 20.34 3.88 -4.49
N PRO A 100 20.92 2.86 -3.85
CA PRO A 100 21.90 2.00 -4.50
C PRO A 100 21.31 1.31 -5.74
N ALA A 101 22.12 1.16 -6.78
CA ALA A 101 21.68 0.61 -8.06
C ALA A 101 21.12 -0.81 -7.89
N GLU A 102 21.73 -1.62 -7.03
CA GLU A 102 21.31 -2.98 -6.70
C GLU A 102 19.96 -3.04 -5.98
N VAL A 103 19.60 -2.00 -5.22
CA VAL A 103 18.26 -1.88 -4.64
C VAL A 103 17.28 -1.56 -5.75
N ARG A 104 17.55 -0.51 -6.53
CA ARG A 104 16.65 -0.04 -7.59
C ARG A 104 16.38 -1.11 -8.65
N SER A 105 17.39 -1.88 -9.05
CA SER A 105 17.25 -2.95 -10.06
C SER A 105 16.52 -4.20 -9.56
N SER A 106 16.27 -4.30 -8.26
CA SER A 106 15.66 -5.46 -7.61
C SER A 106 14.44 -5.07 -6.74
N MET A 107 13.87 -3.90 -6.97
CA MET A 107 12.78 -3.31 -6.20
C MET A 107 11.49 -3.30 -7.00
N VAL A 108 10.45 -3.91 -6.44
CA VAL A 108 9.07 -3.74 -6.91
C VAL A 108 8.47 -2.56 -6.15
N GLU A 109 8.01 -1.55 -6.89
CA GLU A 109 7.21 -0.48 -6.30
C GLU A 109 5.74 -0.94 -6.19
N ALA A 110 5.13 -0.75 -5.04
CA ALA A 110 3.72 -1.02 -4.80
C ALA A 110 2.99 0.25 -4.37
N GLY A 111 1.77 0.43 -4.87
CA GLY A 111 0.98 1.61 -4.57
C GLY A 111 -0.50 1.40 -4.80
N ARG A 112 -1.27 2.47 -4.60
CA ARG A 112 -2.74 2.52 -4.79
C ARG A 112 -3.47 1.36 -4.08
N ALA A 113 -3.00 1.04 -2.88
CA ALA A 113 -3.55 -0.03 -2.07
C ALA A 113 -4.89 0.38 -1.45
N CYS A 114 -5.97 -0.33 -1.75
CA CYS A 114 -7.26 -0.08 -1.10
C CYS A 114 -8.08 -1.35 -0.92
N VAL A 115 -8.97 -1.33 0.08
CA VAL A 115 -9.94 -2.39 0.37
C VAL A 115 -11.30 -1.76 0.52
N HIS A 116 -12.30 -2.33 -0.17
CA HIS A 116 -13.69 -1.90 -0.09
C HIS A 116 -14.18 -1.91 1.37
N PRO A 117 -14.87 -0.86 1.86
CA PRO A 117 -15.26 -0.72 3.26
C PRO A 117 -15.95 -1.94 3.87
N ALA A 118 -16.85 -2.56 3.09
CA ALA A 118 -17.61 -3.74 3.53
C ALA A 118 -16.75 -5.01 3.71
N HIS A 119 -15.51 -5.04 3.19
CA HIS A 119 -14.63 -6.21 3.20
C HIS A 119 -13.38 -6.03 4.09
N ARG A 120 -13.35 -5.02 4.97
CA ARG A 120 -12.24 -4.75 5.90
C ARG A 120 -12.25 -5.66 7.14
N SER A 121 -12.54 -6.95 6.95
CA SER A 121 -12.57 -7.99 7.98
C SER A 121 -11.20 -8.65 8.24
N GLY A 122 -10.16 -8.24 7.50
CA GLY A 122 -8.81 -8.81 7.57
C GLY A 122 -8.52 -9.85 6.48
N GLY A 123 -9.55 -10.56 5.98
CA GLY A 123 -9.38 -11.59 4.95
C GLY A 123 -8.79 -11.05 3.65
N VAL A 124 -9.38 -9.98 3.11
CA VAL A 124 -8.93 -9.35 1.85
C VAL A 124 -7.50 -8.83 1.96
N ILE A 125 -7.18 -8.08 3.02
CA ILE A 125 -5.82 -7.54 3.19
C ILE A 125 -4.78 -8.65 3.38
N ASN A 126 -5.11 -9.73 4.09
CA ASN A 126 -4.21 -10.89 4.22
C ASN A 126 -3.97 -11.55 2.86
N LEU A 127 -5.00 -11.71 2.04
CA LEU A 127 -4.87 -12.26 0.70
C LEU A 127 -4.01 -11.36 -0.19
N MET A 128 -4.26 -10.04 -0.18
CA MET A 128 -3.46 -9.05 -0.91
C MET A 128 -1.98 -9.10 -0.51
N TRP A 129 -1.69 -9.17 0.79
CA TRP A 129 -0.33 -9.28 1.30
C TRP A 129 0.34 -10.59 0.89
N SER A 130 -0.41 -11.70 0.87
CA SER A 130 0.09 -13.00 0.37
C SER A 130 0.38 -12.96 -1.13
N GLY A 131 -0.44 -12.25 -1.91
CA GLY A 131 -0.18 -12.03 -3.34
C GLY A 131 1.03 -11.15 -3.58
N LEU A 132 1.15 -10.05 -2.83
CA LEU A 132 2.29 -9.14 -2.89
C LEU A 132 3.61 -9.88 -2.58
N ALA A 133 3.59 -10.68 -1.53
CA ALA A 133 4.68 -11.58 -1.15
C ALA A 133 5.12 -12.48 -2.29
N ARG A 134 4.15 -13.23 -2.83
CA ARG A 134 4.36 -14.20 -3.89
C ARG A 134 4.84 -13.53 -5.16
N TYR A 135 4.30 -12.36 -5.49
CA TYR A 135 4.71 -11.58 -6.65
C TYR A 135 6.19 -11.23 -6.56
N VAL A 136 6.63 -10.61 -5.46
CA VAL A 136 8.04 -10.20 -5.27
C VAL A 136 8.97 -11.43 -5.31
N LEU A 137 8.61 -12.51 -4.62
CA LEU A 137 9.44 -13.71 -4.55
C LEU A 137 9.53 -14.46 -5.89
N LEU A 138 8.41 -14.66 -6.58
CA LEU A 138 8.38 -15.43 -7.84
C LEU A 138 8.92 -14.64 -9.03
N SER A 139 8.90 -13.30 -8.97
CA SER A 139 9.57 -12.44 -9.96
C SER A 139 11.08 -12.34 -9.74
N GLY A 140 11.62 -12.95 -8.68
CA GLY A 140 13.04 -12.93 -8.37
C GLY A 140 13.53 -11.59 -7.82
N HIS A 141 12.61 -10.74 -7.35
CA HIS A 141 12.94 -9.46 -6.72
C HIS A 141 13.09 -9.61 -5.21
N ARG A 142 13.83 -8.68 -4.62
CA ARG A 142 14.21 -8.69 -3.21
C ARG A 142 13.50 -7.60 -2.42
N TYR A 143 13.33 -6.44 -3.02
CA TYR A 143 12.82 -5.28 -2.32
C TYR A 143 11.39 -5.00 -2.72
N LEU A 144 10.60 -4.58 -1.74
CA LEU A 144 9.29 -3.99 -1.93
C LEU A 144 9.35 -2.56 -1.42
N ALA A 145 8.94 -1.59 -2.22
CA ALA A 145 8.91 -0.19 -1.82
C ALA A 145 7.61 0.49 -2.22
N GLY A 146 7.38 1.69 -1.69
CA GLY A 146 6.27 2.54 -2.10
C GLY A 146 6.02 3.68 -1.13
N CYS A 147 5.02 4.49 -1.44
CA CYS A 147 4.57 5.57 -0.58
C CYS A 147 3.48 5.06 0.35
N ALA A 148 3.73 5.14 1.66
CA ALA A 148 2.74 4.81 2.68
C ALA A 148 2.19 6.09 3.29
N SER A 149 0.92 6.36 3.01
CA SER A 149 0.22 7.59 3.36
C SER A 149 -0.30 7.59 4.79
N VAL A 150 -0.17 8.73 5.47
CA VAL A 150 -0.76 9.01 6.77
C VAL A 150 -1.63 10.27 6.68
N PRO A 151 -2.96 10.16 6.88
CA PRO A 151 -3.85 11.31 6.80
C PRO A 151 -3.51 12.42 7.78
N LEU A 152 -3.63 13.67 7.31
CA LEU A 152 -3.39 14.87 8.11
C LEU A 152 -4.68 15.47 8.72
N GLY A 153 -5.82 14.81 8.54
CA GLY A 153 -7.13 15.28 9.02
C GLY A 153 -7.25 15.46 10.54
N ASP A 154 -6.35 14.85 11.32
CA ASP A 154 -6.26 14.99 12.78
C ASP A 154 -5.36 16.16 13.22
N GLY A 155 -5.01 17.07 12.31
CA GLY A 155 -4.04 18.14 12.54
C GLY A 155 -2.58 17.67 12.41
N GLY A 156 -2.35 16.49 11.84
CA GLY A 156 -1.03 15.91 11.59
C GLY A 156 -0.46 15.12 12.77
N GLN A 157 -1.27 14.79 13.78
CA GLN A 157 -0.80 14.11 14.98
C GLN A 157 -0.34 12.68 14.67
N ALA A 158 -1.08 11.94 13.85
CA ALA A 158 -0.72 10.60 13.39
C ALA A 158 0.56 10.61 12.54
N ALA A 159 0.68 11.55 11.61
CA ALA A 159 1.88 11.72 10.77
C ALA A 159 3.12 12.06 11.60
N ALA A 160 2.98 12.93 12.60
CA ALA A 160 4.08 13.29 13.48
C ALA A 160 4.52 12.09 14.36
N ASN A 161 3.58 11.29 14.85
CA ASN A 161 3.89 10.04 15.55
C ASN A 161 4.55 9.00 14.63
N ALA A 162 4.09 8.88 13.38
CA ALA A 162 4.71 8.02 12.38
C ALA A 162 6.16 8.43 12.11
N TRP A 163 6.41 9.73 11.97
CA TRP A 163 7.77 10.25 11.80
C TRP A 163 8.68 9.99 13.01
N LEU A 164 8.14 10.11 14.23
CA LEU A 164 8.89 9.77 15.44
C LEU A 164 9.25 8.27 15.50
N LEU A 165 8.32 7.37 15.14
CA LEU A 165 8.61 5.93 15.01
C LEU A 165 9.65 5.65 13.92
N GLY A 166 9.53 6.34 12.78
CA GLY A 166 10.44 6.28 11.65
C GLY A 166 11.86 6.66 12.01
N THR A 167 12.05 7.70 12.82
CA THR A 167 13.38 8.17 13.22
C THR A 167 13.99 7.39 14.38
N THR A 168 13.17 6.78 15.25
CA THR A 168 13.65 6.12 16.48
C THR A 168 13.76 4.59 16.39
N ARG A 169 12.88 3.94 15.62
CA ARG A 169 12.79 2.46 15.58
C ARG A 169 12.88 1.87 14.18
N HIS A 170 12.37 2.58 13.18
CA HIS A 170 12.22 2.08 11.82
C HIS A 170 13.08 2.83 10.80
N ALA A 171 14.13 3.51 11.26
CA ALA A 171 14.96 4.36 10.39
C ALA A 171 15.74 3.51 9.41
N ALA A 172 15.73 3.90 8.13
CA ALA A 172 16.59 3.28 7.15
C ALA A 172 18.08 3.54 7.44
N PRO A 173 18.96 2.59 7.11
CA PRO A 173 20.40 2.82 7.01
C PRO A 173 20.70 4.05 6.15
N PRO A 174 21.79 4.81 6.43
CA PRO A 174 22.09 6.05 5.71
C PRO A 174 22.08 5.93 4.18
N ALA A 175 22.59 4.82 3.63
CA ALA A 175 22.63 4.57 2.18
C ALA A 175 21.26 4.36 1.53
N LEU A 176 20.22 4.06 2.31
CA LEU A 176 18.85 3.84 1.83
C LEU A 176 17.95 5.05 2.09
N ARG A 177 18.54 6.19 2.51
CA ARG A 177 17.76 7.38 2.81
C ARG A 177 17.47 8.21 1.57
N VAL A 178 16.26 8.74 1.52
CA VAL A 178 15.74 9.57 0.43
C VAL A 178 15.21 10.90 0.99
N GLN A 179 15.02 11.89 0.12
CA GLN A 179 14.47 13.19 0.49
C GLN A 179 13.14 13.43 -0.23
N PRO A 180 12.11 13.97 0.45
CA PRO A 180 10.88 14.39 -0.21
C PRO A 180 11.13 15.63 -1.08
N LEU A 181 10.32 15.80 -2.13
CA LEU A 181 10.36 16.95 -3.02
C LEU A 181 9.63 18.18 -2.43
N ASP A 182 8.54 17.96 -1.68
CA ASP A 182 7.82 18.92 -0.83
C ASP A 182 7.74 18.36 0.60
N PRO A 183 8.73 18.64 1.48
CA PRO A 183 8.77 18.08 2.82
C PRO A 183 7.57 18.50 3.69
N TRP A 184 6.88 17.54 4.29
CA TRP A 184 5.92 17.84 5.35
C TRP A 184 6.63 18.07 6.68
N THR A 185 6.29 19.18 7.35
CA THR A 185 6.81 19.51 8.68
C THR A 185 5.65 19.56 9.68
N PRO A 186 5.75 18.89 10.83
CA PRO A 186 4.68 18.92 11.82
C PRO A 186 4.47 20.35 12.33
N PRO A 187 3.21 20.82 12.46
CA PRO A 187 2.90 22.18 12.88
C PRO A 187 3.26 22.45 14.35
N ARG A 188 3.46 21.38 15.14
CA ARG A 188 3.89 21.43 16.54
C ARG A 188 4.94 20.34 16.81
N PRO A 189 5.88 20.57 17.74
CA PRO A 189 6.78 19.52 18.20
C PRO A 189 6.00 18.29 18.71
N VAL A 190 6.55 17.11 18.43
CA VAL A 190 5.99 15.85 18.92
C VAL A 190 6.47 15.62 20.34
N ASP A 191 5.69 16.07 21.31
CA ASP A 191 5.97 15.81 22.74
C ASP A 191 5.44 14.43 23.20
N ALA A 192 4.88 13.64 22.27
CA ALA A 192 4.28 12.35 22.54
C ALA A 192 5.29 11.19 22.48
N ARG A 193 5.01 10.12 23.23
CA ARG A 193 5.74 8.86 23.09
C ARG A 193 5.31 8.18 21.78
N PRO A 194 6.25 7.52 21.07
CA PRO A 194 5.91 6.78 19.85
C PRO A 194 4.89 5.67 20.16
N ASP A 195 3.71 5.72 19.53
CA ASP A 195 2.66 4.70 19.66
C ASP A 195 2.39 4.00 18.31
N PRO A 196 2.83 2.74 18.15
CA PRO A 196 2.54 1.96 16.94
C PRO A 196 1.05 1.73 16.66
N LEU A 197 0.17 1.84 17.66
CA LEU A 197 -1.27 1.64 17.47
C LEU A 197 -1.93 2.81 16.74
N ALA A 198 -1.35 4.02 16.85
CA ALA A 198 -1.81 5.23 16.17
C ALA A 198 -1.41 5.30 14.68
N LEU A 199 -0.67 4.32 14.17
CA LEU A 199 -0.34 4.23 12.74
C LEU A 199 -1.52 3.72 11.91
N PRO A 200 -1.69 4.22 10.67
CA PRO A 200 -2.57 3.58 9.70
C PRO A 200 -2.28 2.07 9.58
N PRO A 201 -3.32 1.22 9.47
CA PRO A 201 -3.14 -0.23 9.51
C PRO A 201 -2.12 -0.78 8.51
N LEU A 202 -2.08 -0.20 7.30
CA LEU A 202 -1.18 -0.63 6.24
C LEU A 202 0.28 -0.31 6.56
N LEU A 203 0.58 0.94 6.92
CA LEU A 203 1.91 1.36 7.35
C LEU A 203 2.38 0.53 8.56
N ARG A 204 1.51 0.33 9.55
CA ARG A 204 1.78 -0.53 10.71
C ARG A 204 2.14 -1.96 10.29
N GLY A 205 1.46 -2.49 9.27
CA GLY A 205 1.76 -3.78 8.67
C GLY A 205 3.19 -3.84 8.14
N TYR A 206 3.60 -2.85 7.34
CA TYR A 206 4.94 -2.81 6.74
C TYR A 206 6.04 -2.73 7.79
N LEU A 207 5.86 -1.85 8.79
CA LEU A 207 6.82 -1.72 9.88
C LEU A 207 6.94 -2.99 10.73
N ARG A 208 5.84 -3.72 10.94
CA ARG A 208 5.86 -5.03 11.64
C ARG A 208 6.53 -6.12 10.82
N ALA A 209 6.42 -6.07 9.49
CA ALA A 209 7.13 -6.98 8.60
C ALA A 209 8.64 -6.74 8.59
N GLY A 210 9.08 -5.53 8.96
CA GLY A 210 10.49 -5.13 9.04
C GLY A 210 10.89 -4.04 8.05
N ALA A 211 9.93 -3.34 7.43
CA ALA A 211 10.21 -2.23 6.53
C ALA A 211 10.86 -1.06 7.28
N TRP A 212 11.67 -0.30 6.54
CA TRP A 212 12.19 0.99 6.98
C TRP A 212 11.34 2.14 6.47
N MET A 213 11.32 3.23 7.23
CA MET A 213 11.04 4.57 6.73
C MET A 213 12.35 5.20 6.27
N CYS A 214 12.38 5.60 5.00
CA CYS A 214 13.61 5.99 4.33
C CYS A 214 13.93 7.49 4.43
N GLY A 215 13.07 8.30 5.02
CA GLY A 215 13.34 9.73 5.13
C GLY A 215 12.16 10.50 5.67
N PRO A 216 12.28 11.83 5.73
CA PRO A 216 11.18 12.71 6.08
C PRO A 216 9.99 12.51 5.13
N PRO A 217 8.75 12.72 5.60
CA PRO A 217 7.58 12.56 4.75
C PRO A 217 7.43 13.66 3.70
N GLN A 218 6.85 13.29 2.56
CA GLN A 218 6.33 14.19 1.53
C GLN A 218 4.97 14.74 1.97
N HIS A 219 4.67 15.99 1.64
CA HIS A 219 3.35 16.59 1.81
C HIS A 219 2.50 16.37 0.55
N ASP A 220 1.63 15.37 0.58
CA ASP A 220 0.65 15.19 -0.49
C ASP A 220 -0.59 16.04 -0.23
N ARG A 221 -0.69 17.14 -0.97
CA ARG A 221 -1.78 18.10 -0.88
C ARG A 221 -3.03 17.69 -1.63
N VAL A 222 -2.92 16.73 -2.56
CA VAL A 222 -4.05 16.22 -3.35
C VAL A 222 -4.90 15.30 -2.48
N PHE A 223 -4.23 14.44 -1.69
CA PHE A 223 -4.88 13.52 -0.76
C PHE A 223 -5.02 14.11 0.65
N GLY A 224 -4.20 15.09 1.02
CA GLY A 224 -4.19 15.65 2.38
C GLY A 224 -3.42 14.76 3.36
N ASP A 225 -2.35 14.15 2.87
CA ASP A 225 -1.58 13.12 3.56
C ASP A 225 -0.12 13.54 3.75
N ALA A 226 0.53 12.91 4.72
CA ALA A 226 1.98 12.81 4.79
C ALA A 226 2.40 11.43 4.28
N ASP A 227 3.10 11.40 3.14
CA ASP A 227 3.59 10.18 2.53
C ASP A 227 4.99 9.84 3.03
N PHE A 228 5.19 8.57 3.36
CA PHE A 228 6.49 8.04 3.77
C PHE A 228 6.98 7.05 2.72
N PHE A 229 8.15 7.29 2.14
CA PHE A 229 8.82 6.27 1.35
C PHE A 229 9.26 5.12 2.26
N VAL A 230 8.62 3.97 2.09
CA VAL A 230 8.89 2.75 2.86
C VAL A 230 9.60 1.73 1.99
N LEU A 231 10.56 1.02 2.57
CA LEU A 231 11.35 -0.02 1.88
C LEU A 231 11.44 -1.26 2.75
N LEU A 232 11.02 -2.39 2.21
CA LEU A 232 11.11 -3.71 2.83
C LEU A 232 12.11 -4.57 2.07
N ASP A 233 13.13 -5.03 2.78
CA ASP A 233 14.03 -6.08 2.33
C ASP A 233 13.45 -7.44 2.71
N THR A 234 13.03 -8.22 1.71
CA THR A 234 12.41 -9.54 1.96
C THR A 234 13.35 -10.54 2.63
N GLU A 235 14.67 -10.37 2.51
CA GLU A 235 15.64 -11.22 3.21
C GLU A 235 15.74 -10.91 4.71
N ARG A 236 15.35 -9.69 5.11
CA ARG A 236 15.38 -9.24 6.51
C ARG A 236 14.00 -9.25 7.16
N MET A 237 13.00 -9.74 6.44
CA MET A 237 11.63 -9.84 6.91
C MET A 237 11.56 -10.75 8.15
N ASN A 238 10.75 -10.36 9.13
CA ASN A 238 10.53 -11.18 10.32
C ASN A 238 10.01 -12.59 9.96
N ASP A 239 10.56 -13.65 10.58
CA ASP A 239 10.21 -15.05 10.31
C ASP A 239 8.71 -15.38 10.34
N ARG A 240 7.93 -14.69 11.18
CA ARG A 240 6.47 -14.83 11.19
C ARG A 240 5.87 -14.35 9.86
N TYR A 241 6.30 -13.19 9.39
CA TYR A 241 5.85 -12.62 8.12
C TYR A 241 6.44 -13.40 6.96
N ARG A 242 7.71 -13.79 7.00
CA ARG A 242 8.30 -14.68 5.99
C ARG A 242 7.51 -15.98 5.83
N ARG A 243 7.10 -16.65 6.92
CA ARG A 243 6.24 -17.84 6.85
C ARG A 243 4.85 -17.56 6.29
N PHE A 244 4.22 -16.45 6.70
CA PHE A 244 2.96 -16.00 6.11
C PHE A 244 3.11 -15.75 4.59
N PHE A 245 4.20 -15.09 4.18
CA PHE A 245 4.56 -14.75 2.80
C PHE A 245 4.86 -15.99 1.95
N LEU A 246 5.50 -17.01 2.53
CA LEU A 246 5.85 -18.28 1.87
C LEU A 246 4.73 -19.31 1.89
N GLY A 247 3.59 -19.02 2.54
CA GLY A 247 2.46 -19.95 2.64
C GLY A 247 2.67 -21.10 3.64
N ASP A 248 3.62 -20.95 4.58
CA ASP A 248 3.99 -21.97 5.58
C ASP A 248 3.08 -21.96 6.83
N LEU A 249 1.94 -21.27 6.79
CA LEU A 249 0.95 -21.37 7.86
C LEU A 249 0.08 -22.60 7.63
N ARG A 250 0.50 -23.70 8.25
CA ARG A 250 -0.37 -24.80 8.65
C ARG A 250 -1.15 -24.45 9.91
#